data_AF-A0A4Y2H3J2-F1
#
_entry.id   AF-A0A4Y2H3J2-F1
#
_cell.length_a   1.000
_cell.length_b   1.000
_cell.length_c   1.000
_cell.angle_alpha   90.00
_cell.angle_beta   90.00
_cell.angle_gamma   90.00
#
_symmetry.space_group_name_H-M   'P 1'
#
loop_
_entity.id
_entity.type
_entity.pdbx_description
1 polymer ?
#
loop_
_entity_poly.entity_id
_entity_poly.type
_entity_poly.pdbx_seq_one_letter_code
_entity_poly.pdbx_strand_id
1 'polypeptide(L)'
;MPQRKRGITGDAASRREVIRKRERRVVKTDEERSRRLSTMAQRGQDRRAEETEEQRNSRLSGMAERRQERRAEETEDKGNSRLSDEAQRCQQRRAEETEEQRNSRLAAMLQHARERRLNVIEGQNHHQIQTFYAARTVLN
;
A
#
# COMPACT_ATOMS: atom_id res chain seq x y z
N MET A 1 -22.69 -21.76 38.40
CA MET A 1 -22.11 -20.41 38.30
C MET A 1 -22.63 -19.74 37.02
N PRO A 2 -23.61 -18.82 37.08
CA PRO A 2 -24.18 -18.22 35.87
C PRO A 2 -23.31 -17.07 35.37
N GLN A 3 -22.99 -17.07 34.07
CA GLN A 3 -22.19 -16.03 33.44
C GLN A 3 -22.94 -14.69 33.43
N ARG A 4 -22.29 -13.64 33.93
CA ARG A 4 -22.77 -12.25 33.84
C ARG A 4 -22.68 -11.78 32.39
N LYS A 5 -23.83 -11.68 31.72
CA LYS A 5 -23.95 -10.98 30.44
C LYS A 5 -23.55 -9.51 30.65
N ARG A 6 -22.36 -9.11 30.18
CA ARG A 6 -21.96 -7.70 30.08
C ARG A 6 -22.89 -7.03 29.08
N GLY A 7 -23.89 -6.33 29.61
CA GLY A 7 -24.92 -5.64 28.83
C GLY A 7 -24.29 -4.62 27.87
N ILE A 8 -24.72 -4.68 26.62
CA ILE A 8 -24.46 -3.67 25.58
C ILE A 8 -25.41 -2.49 25.85
N THR A 9 -25.32 -1.87 27.02
CA THR A 9 -25.94 -0.56 27.26
C THR A 9 -24.99 0.51 26.77
N GLY A 10 -24.86 0.60 25.44
CA GLY A 10 -24.27 1.79 24.83
C GLY A 10 -25.17 2.97 25.17
N ASP A 11 -24.64 3.89 25.97
CA ASP A 11 -25.33 5.07 26.51
C ASP A 11 -26.33 5.68 25.50
N ALA A 12 -27.57 5.82 25.94
CA ALA A 12 -28.65 6.37 25.11
C ALA A 12 -28.33 7.78 24.63
N ALA A 13 -27.54 8.55 25.40
CA ALA A 13 -27.08 9.88 24.99
C ALA A 13 -26.03 9.81 23.85
N SER A 14 -25.05 8.91 23.95
CA SER A 14 -24.09 8.63 22.87
C SER A 14 -24.76 8.23 21.56
N ARG A 15 -25.77 7.35 21.60
CA ARG A 15 -26.55 6.96 20.40
C ARG A 15 -27.30 8.14 19.78
N ARG A 16 -27.96 8.96 20.61
CA ARG A 16 -28.66 10.19 20.16
C ARG A 16 -27.69 11.21 19.55
N GLU A 17 -26.48 11.31 20.07
CA GLU A 17 -25.45 12.21 19.55
C GLU A 17 -24.94 11.78 18.16
N VAL A 18 -24.72 10.47 17.95
CA VAL A 18 -24.33 9.93 16.63
C VAL A 18 -25.40 10.22 15.58
N ILE A 19 -26.67 10.03 15.92
CA ILE A 19 -27.81 10.31 15.02
C ILE A 19 -27.86 11.79 14.68
N ARG A 20 -27.80 12.69 15.67
CA ARG A 20 -27.77 14.14 15.46
C ARG A 20 -26.59 14.58 14.58
N LYS A 21 -25.40 14.00 14.79
CA LYS A 21 -24.21 14.26 13.97
C LYS A 21 -24.39 13.79 12.53
N ARG A 22 -25.16 12.71 12.29
CA ARG A 22 -25.47 12.20 10.95
C ARG A 22 -26.49 13.08 10.23
N GLU A 23 -27.56 13.46 10.90
CA GLU A 23 -28.60 14.36 10.35
C GLU A 23 -27.99 15.72 9.95
N ARG A 24 -27.16 16.30 10.81
CA ARG A 24 -26.39 17.52 10.49
C ARG A 24 -25.41 17.36 9.32
N ARG A 25 -25.07 16.13 8.89
CA ARG A 25 -24.22 15.91 7.70
C ARG A 25 -25.05 15.76 6.43
N VAL A 26 -26.27 15.25 6.55
CA VAL A 26 -27.19 15.05 5.42
C VAL A 26 -27.83 16.37 4.98
N VAL A 27 -28.16 17.25 5.92
CA VAL A 27 -28.84 18.53 5.65
C VAL A 27 -27.86 19.66 5.24
N LYS A 28 -26.55 19.40 5.23
CA LYS A 28 -25.53 20.41 4.89
C LYS A 28 -25.49 20.72 3.40
N THR A 29 -25.27 22.00 3.08
CA THR A 29 -24.97 22.43 1.71
C THR A 29 -23.60 21.92 1.26
N ASP A 30 -23.40 21.79 -0.06
CA ASP A 30 -22.14 21.32 -0.62
C ASP A 30 -20.97 22.27 -0.30
N GLU A 31 -21.22 23.57 -0.16
CA GLU A 31 -20.21 24.55 0.25
C GLU A 31 -19.77 24.36 1.71
N GLU A 32 -20.70 24.13 2.63
CA GLU A 32 -20.38 23.84 4.03
C GLU A 32 -19.65 22.50 4.19
N ARG A 33 -20.05 21.51 3.37
CA ARG A 33 -19.36 20.22 3.30
C ARG A 33 -17.94 20.40 2.79
N SER A 34 -17.75 21.15 1.71
CA SER A 34 -16.45 21.42 1.09
C SER A 34 -15.53 22.16 2.04
N ARG A 35 -16.00 23.25 2.68
CA ARG A 35 -15.22 23.98 3.71
C ARG A 35 -14.75 23.07 4.83
N ARG A 36 -15.66 22.25 5.38
CA ARG A 36 -15.30 21.30 6.45
C ARG A 36 -14.27 20.26 5.99
N LEU A 37 -14.44 19.68 4.81
CA LEU A 37 -13.48 18.71 4.27
C LEU A 37 -12.11 19.36 4.03
N SER A 38 -12.08 20.60 3.55
CA SER A 38 -10.86 21.39 3.40
C SER A 38 -10.15 21.60 4.74
N THR A 39 -10.87 22.02 5.77
CA THR A 39 -10.29 22.17 7.12
C THR A 39 -9.75 20.85 7.67
N MET A 40 -10.43 19.73 7.43
CA MET A 40 -9.96 18.40 7.85
C MET A 40 -8.73 17.94 7.06
N ALA A 41 -8.67 18.24 5.76
CA ALA A 41 -7.52 17.96 4.91
C ALA A 41 -6.29 18.75 5.37
N GLN A 42 -6.45 20.05 5.63
CA GLN A 42 -5.38 20.92 6.13
C GLN A 42 -4.80 20.39 7.45
N ARG A 43 -5.65 20.15 8.46
CA ARG A 43 -5.22 19.56 9.74
C ARG A 43 -4.58 18.17 9.58
N GLY A 44 -4.94 17.45 8.51
CA GLY A 44 -4.32 16.18 8.17
C GLY A 44 -2.93 16.35 7.58
N GLN A 45 -2.69 17.41 6.81
CA GLN A 45 -1.37 17.77 6.28
C GLN A 45 -0.46 18.30 7.39
N ASP A 46 -0.95 19.20 8.23
CA ASP A 46 -0.18 19.79 9.33
C ASP A 46 0.34 18.69 10.26
N ARG A 47 -0.53 17.75 10.67
CA ARG A 47 -0.12 16.59 11.48
C ARG A 47 0.93 15.71 10.80
N ARG A 48 0.89 15.56 9.47
CA ARG A 48 1.89 14.77 8.73
C ARG A 48 3.21 15.51 8.58
N ALA A 49 3.19 16.84 8.56
CA ALA A 49 4.40 17.66 8.51
C ALA A 49 5.16 17.63 9.85
N GLU A 50 4.43 17.45 10.95
CA GLU A 50 4.98 17.36 12.32
C GLU A 50 5.34 15.93 12.75
N GLU A 51 5.08 14.91 11.93
CA GLU A 51 5.40 13.51 12.26
C GLU A 51 6.91 13.28 12.34
N THR A 52 7.36 12.55 13.36
CA THR A 52 8.72 12.01 13.39
C THR A 52 8.87 10.86 12.39
N GLU A 53 10.10 10.54 11.98
CA GLU A 53 10.35 9.41 11.07
C GLU A 53 9.81 8.07 11.62
N GLU A 54 9.90 7.84 12.93
CA GLU A 54 9.32 6.64 13.56
C GLU A 54 7.80 6.59 13.46
N GLN A 55 7.13 7.72 13.73
CA GLN A 55 5.67 7.83 13.61
C GLN A 55 5.22 7.67 12.16
N ARG A 56 5.95 8.27 11.22
CA ARG A 56 5.73 8.14 9.79
C ARG A 56 5.87 6.70 9.33
N ASN A 57 6.95 6.02 9.74
CA ASN A 57 7.20 4.63 9.39
C ASN A 57 6.15 3.69 9.98
N SER A 58 5.76 3.88 11.25
CA SER A 58 4.66 3.13 11.86
C SER A 58 3.33 3.33 11.12
N ARG A 59 2.99 4.57 10.77
CA ARG A 59 1.79 4.89 9.97
C ARG A 59 1.82 4.25 8.59
N LEU A 60 2.94 4.35 7.87
CA LEU A 60 3.11 3.75 6.54
C LEU A 60 3.03 2.23 6.61
N SER A 61 3.65 1.61 7.61
CA SER A 61 3.58 0.17 7.86
C SER A 61 2.14 -0.29 8.09
N GLY A 62 1.41 0.34 9.00
CA GLY A 62 0.00 0.00 9.25
C GLY A 62 -0.93 0.24 8.03
N MET A 63 -0.60 1.17 7.14
CA MET A 63 -1.33 1.32 5.87
C MET A 63 -0.98 0.23 4.85
N ALA A 64 0.28 -0.20 4.81
CA ALA A 64 0.73 -1.29 3.95
C ALA A 64 0.09 -2.62 4.39
N GLU A 65 0.08 -2.91 5.69
CA GLU A 65 -0.57 -4.10 6.28
C GLU A 65 -2.06 -4.18 5.90
N ARG A 66 -2.83 -3.13 6.21
CA ARG A 66 -4.27 -3.07 5.83
C ARG A 66 -4.49 -3.18 4.32
N ARG A 67 -3.54 -2.73 3.50
CA ARG A 67 -3.62 -2.88 2.04
C ARG A 67 -3.44 -4.34 1.64
N GLN A 68 -2.53 -5.07 2.29
CA GLN A 68 -2.34 -6.49 2.04
C GLN A 68 -3.54 -7.31 2.50
N GLU A 69 -4.11 -7.02 3.68
CA GLU A 69 -5.35 -7.64 4.15
C GLU A 69 -6.48 -7.47 3.12
N ARG A 70 -6.72 -6.23 2.66
CA ARG A 70 -7.73 -5.97 1.63
C ARG A 70 -7.47 -6.68 0.29
N ARG A 71 -6.20 -6.94 -0.05
CA ARG A 71 -5.82 -7.69 -1.26
C ARG A 71 -6.02 -9.19 -1.07
N ALA A 72 -5.75 -9.72 0.13
CA ALA A 72 -5.97 -11.12 0.44
C ALA A 72 -7.47 -11.48 0.45
N GLU A 73 -8.32 -10.54 0.84
CA GLU A 73 -9.79 -10.67 0.82
C GLU A 73 -10.43 -10.28 -0.53
N GLU A 74 -9.62 -9.93 -1.54
CA GLU A 74 -10.11 -9.47 -2.84
C GLU A 74 -10.68 -10.64 -3.66
N THR A 75 -11.91 -10.50 -4.15
CA THR A 75 -12.52 -11.46 -5.09
C THR A 75 -11.87 -11.34 -6.47
N GLU A 76 -11.83 -12.42 -7.26
CA GLU A 76 -11.20 -12.43 -8.60
C GLU A 76 -11.70 -11.31 -9.50
N ASP A 77 -13.01 -11.05 -9.57
CA ASP A 77 -13.58 -9.97 -10.40
C ASP A 77 -13.07 -8.57 -10.01
N LYS A 78 -13.00 -8.30 -8.70
CA LYS A 78 -12.48 -7.02 -8.16
C LYS A 78 -10.98 -6.91 -8.44
N GLY A 79 -10.24 -8.00 -8.28
CA GLY A 79 -8.82 -8.07 -8.61
C GLY A 79 -8.55 -7.81 -10.08
N ASN A 80 -9.31 -8.44 -10.97
CA ASN A 80 -9.21 -8.25 -12.42
C ASN A 80 -9.56 -6.81 -12.83
N SER A 81 -10.64 -6.24 -12.29
CA SER A 81 -10.97 -4.82 -12.52
C SER A 81 -9.86 -3.89 -12.04
N ARG A 82 -9.32 -4.13 -10.84
CA ARG A 82 -8.22 -3.31 -10.29
C ARG A 82 -6.96 -3.39 -11.14
N LEU A 83 -6.57 -4.59 -11.59
CA LEU A 83 -5.41 -4.80 -12.45
C LEU A 83 -5.60 -4.15 -13.83
N SER A 84 -6.81 -4.24 -14.39
CA SER A 84 -7.18 -3.55 -15.63
C SER A 84 -7.03 -2.03 -15.49
N ASP A 85 -7.57 -1.44 -14.43
CA ASP A 85 -7.46 -0.01 -14.16
C ASP A 85 -6.00 0.44 -13.93
N GLU A 86 -5.17 -0.42 -13.34
CA GLU A 86 -3.74 -0.17 -13.12
C GLU A 86 -2.96 -0.22 -14.45
N ALA A 87 -3.26 -1.20 -15.31
CA ALA A 87 -2.69 -1.32 -16.64
C ALA A 87 -3.05 -0.11 -17.53
N GLN A 88 -4.32 0.29 -17.55
CA GLN A 88 -4.78 1.47 -18.29
C GLN A 88 -4.08 2.74 -17.81
N ARG A 89 -4.01 2.97 -16.49
CA ARG A 89 -3.29 4.12 -15.91
C ARG A 89 -1.78 4.09 -16.19
N CYS A 90 -1.18 2.91 -16.32
CA CYS A 90 0.22 2.78 -16.73
C CYS A 90 0.41 3.16 -18.20
N GLN A 91 -0.49 2.70 -19.08
CA GLN A 91 -0.45 3.05 -20.50
C GLN A 91 -0.64 4.56 -20.72
N GLN A 92 -1.61 5.16 -20.04
CA GLN A 92 -1.84 6.60 -20.13
C GLN A 92 -0.61 7.39 -19.68
N ARG A 93 0.00 7.04 -18.54
CA ARG A 93 1.25 7.68 -18.08
C ARG A 93 2.39 7.54 -19.08
N ARG A 94 2.51 6.38 -19.75
CA ARG A 94 3.52 6.16 -20.81
C ARG A 94 3.24 6.95 -22.07
N ALA A 95 1.98 7.20 -22.40
CA ALA A 95 1.60 8.04 -23.54
C ALA A 95 1.91 9.52 -23.28
N GLU A 96 1.88 9.94 -22.02
CA GLU A 96 2.20 11.30 -21.55
C GLU A 96 3.69 11.49 -21.21
N GLU A 97 4.55 10.46 -21.35
CA GLU A 97 5.99 10.54 -21.07
C GLU A 97 6.69 11.49 -22.04
N THR A 98 7.62 12.31 -21.51
CA THR A 98 8.60 13.00 -22.36
C THR A 98 9.65 12.03 -22.88
N GLU A 99 10.35 12.40 -23.96
CA GLU A 99 11.40 11.56 -24.53
C GLU A 99 12.53 11.27 -23.53
N GLU A 100 12.89 12.24 -22.68
CA GLU A 100 13.88 12.05 -21.60
C GLU A 100 13.41 11.06 -20.53
N GLN A 101 12.13 11.16 -20.12
CA GLN A 101 11.53 10.22 -19.16
C GLN A 101 11.47 8.81 -19.74
N ARG A 102 11.10 8.69 -21.02
CA ARG A 102 11.06 7.41 -21.74
C ARG A 102 12.45 6.78 -21.81
N ASN A 103 13.46 7.55 -22.22
CA ASN A 103 14.83 7.07 -22.31
C ASN A 103 15.41 6.68 -20.95
N SER A 104 15.13 7.46 -19.90
CA SER A 104 15.53 7.11 -18.54
C SER A 104 14.89 5.80 -18.05
N ARG A 105 13.58 5.62 -18.32
CA ARG A 105 12.87 4.36 -17.99
C ARG A 105 13.44 3.17 -18.74
N LEU A 106 13.70 3.31 -20.04
CA LEU A 106 14.28 2.23 -20.85
C LEU A 106 15.70 1.88 -20.40
N ALA A 107 16.53 2.86 -20.06
CA ALA A 107 17.85 2.64 -19.49
C ALA A 107 17.78 1.87 -18.18
N ALA A 108 16.89 2.25 -17.26
CA ALA A 108 16.68 1.54 -16.00
C ALA A 108 16.24 0.08 -16.21
N MET A 109 15.33 -0.18 -17.17
CA MET A 109 14.92 -1.54 -17.53
C MET A 109 16.08 -2.37 -18.07
N LEU A 110 16.93 -1.79 -18.91
CA LEU A 110 18.12 -2.47 -19.45
C LEU A 110 19.13 -2.80 -18.36
N GLN A 111 19.38 -1.88 -17.43
CA GLN A 111 20.29 -2.14 -16.31
C GLN A 111 19.76 -3.26 -15.41
N HIS A 112 18.48 -3.19 -15.02
CA HIS A 112 17.86 -4.25 -14.23
C HIS A 112 17.89 -5.61 -14.95
N ALA A 113 17.71 -5.64 -16.28
CA ALA A 113 17.85 -6.88 -17.06
C ALA A 113 19.29 -7.43 -17.08
N ARG A 114 20.29 -6.55 -17.12
CA ARG A 114 21.72 -6.91 -17.03
C ARG A 114 22.06 -7.46 -15.65
N GLU A 115 21.66 -6.78 -14.58
CA GLU A 115 21.87 -7.22 -13.20
C GLU A 115 21.26 -8.60 -12.95
N ARG A 116 20.02 -8.83 -13.42
CA ARG A 116 19.39 -10.16 -13.31
C ARG A 116 20.18 -11.25 -14.02
N ARG A 117 20.76 -10.97 -15.19
CA ARG A 117 21.60 -11.94 -15.90
C ARG A 117 22.90 -12.22 -15.14
N LEU A 118 23.53 -11.19 -14.60
CA LEU A 118 24.75 -11.34 -13.78
C LEU A 118 24.48 -12.17 -12.53
N ASN A 119 23.40 -11.89 -11.78
CA ASN A 119 23.05 -12.64 -10.59
C ASN A 119 22.80 -14.14 -10.87
N VAL A 120 22.23 -14.46 -12.04
CA VAL A 120 22.04 -15.87 -12.45
C VAL A 120 23.38 -16.54 -12.74
N ILE A 121 24.28 -15.87 -13.44
CA ILE A 121 25.61 -16.39 -13.77
C ILE A 121 26.45 -16.57 -12.50
N GLU A 122 26.45 -15.59 -11.60
CA GLU A 122 27.15 -15.66 -10.32
C GLU A 122 26.62 -16.80 -9.45
N GLY A 123 25.30 -16.98 -9.37
CA GLY A 123 24.69 -18.11 -8.68
C GLY A 123 25.10 -19.46 -9.27
N GLN A 124 25.14 -19.58 -10.60
CA GLN A 124 25.61 -20.78 -11.29
C GLN A 124 27.09 -21.07 -10.99
N ASN A 125 27.95 -20.06 -11.06
CA ASN A 125 29.37 -20.20 -10.75
C ASN A 125 29.60 -20.60 -9.29
N HIS A 126 28.86 -20.00 -8.35
CA HIS A 126 28.94 -20.35 -6.94
C HIS A 126 28.58 -21.82 -6.70
N HIS A 127 27.49 -22.30 -7.30
CA HIS A 127 27.09 -23.70 -7.22
C HIS A 127 28.15 -24.65 -7.79
N GLN A 128 28.70 -24.35 -8.97
CA GLN A 128 29.75 -25.17 -9.60
C GLN A 128 30.99 -25.28 -8.70
N ILE A 129 31.46 -24.17 -8.13
CA ILE A 129 32.59 -24.16 -7.21
C ILE A 129 32.28 -25.00 -5.96
N GLN A 130 31.10 -24.85 -5.36
CA GLN A 130 30.69 -25.69 -4.21
C GLN A 130 30.71 -27.18 -4.55
N THR A 131 30.15 -27.57 -5.70
CA THR A 131 30.12 -28.99 -6.13
C THR A 131 31.52 -29.55 -6.33
N PHE A 132 32.46 -28.76 -6.87
CA PHE A 132 33.85 -29.17 -7.04
C PHE A 132 34.54 -29.46 -5.71
N TYR A 133 34.41 -28.55 -4.73
CA TYR A 133 35.03 -28.74 -3.41
C TYR A 133 34.37 -29.89 -2.62
N ALA A 134 33.05 -30.05 -2.71
CA ALA A 134 32.34 -31.16 -2.08
C ALA A 134 32.75 -32.52 -2.66
N ALA A 135 32.89 -32.63 -3.98
CA ALA A 135 33.37 -33.86 -4.62
C ALA A 135 34.82 -34.20 -4.20
N ARG A 136 35.68 -33.18 -4.06
CA ARG A 136 37.07 -33.35 -3.61
C ARG A 136 37.20 -33.86 -2.17
N THR A 137 36.27 -33.50 -1.29
CA THR A 137 36.29 -33.99 0.11
C THR A 137 35.87 -35.45 0.25
N VAL A 138 35.16 -36.04 -0.72
CA VAL A 138 34.70 -37.43 -0.68
C VAL A 138 35.71 -38.40 -1.30
N LEU A 139 36.63 -37.90 -2.12
CA LEU A 139 37.68 -38.66 -2.80
C LEU A 139 39.02 -38.75 -2.02
N ASN A 140 39.07 -38.20 -0.80
CA ASN A 140 40.18 -38.39 0.15
C ASN A 140 39.69 -39.20 1.36
#